data_AF-B9SGK2-F1
#
_entry.id   AF-B9SGK2-F1
#
_cell.length_a   1.000
_cell.length_b   1.000
_cell.length_c   1.000
_cell.angle_alpha   90.00
_cell.angle_beta   90.00
_cell.angle_gamma   90.00
#
_symmetry.space_group_name_H-M   'P 1'
#
loop_
_entity.id
_entity.type
_entity.pdbx_description
1 polymer ?
#
loop_
_entity_poly.entity_id
_entity_poly.type
_entity_poly.pdbx_seq_one_letter_code
_entity_poly.pdbx_strand_id
1 'polypeptide(L)'
;MATLMKRKQVFFRSISPKRKGEMWCYNRTQPIMDEYYAYAFPMPVQEIVERIIGGMKTPVRYLNITKLLEYRRDAHPAIYARKQQKLLIAELQQLQPESHIDCSHWCLPGLPDTWNKLLYAAIISESAPDITTSI
;
A
#
# COMPACT_ATOMS: atom_id res chain seq x y z
N MET A 1 42.44 5.93 5.76
CA MET A 1 41.50 4.98 5.14
C MET A 1 40.12 5.23 5.72
N ALA A 2 39.34 6.12 5.09
CA ALA A 2 37.96 6.33 5.52
C ALA A 2 37.16 5.09 5.10
N THR A 3 36.77 4.28 6.09
CA THR A 3 35.83 3.17 5.87
C THR A 3 34.56 3.77 5.28
N LEU A 4 34.27 3.46 4.01
CA LEU A 4 33.00 3.78 3.38
C LEU A 4 31.91 3.05 4.16
N MET A 5 31.32 3.72 5.15
CA MET A 5 30.19 3.17 5.90
C MET A 5 29.07 2.93 4.90
N LYS A 6 28.76 1.66 4.60
CA LYS A 6 27.58 1.28 3.82
C LYS A 6 26.36 1.85 4.55
N ARG A 7 25.81 2.97 4.06
CA ARG A 7 24.62 3.62 4.60
C ARG A 7 23.43 2.67 4.37
N LYS A 8 23.03 1.97 5.43
CA LYS A 8 21.83 1.12 5.42
C LYS A 8 20.62 2.03 5.51
N GLN A 9 19.77 2.01 4.49
CA GLN A 9 18.48 2.70 4.49
C GLN A 9 17.40 1.71 4.92
N VAL A 10 16.54 2.12 5.86
CA VAL A 10 15.41 1.31 6.33
C VAL A 10 14.12 2.03 5.96
N PHE A 11 13.22 1.31 5.31
CA PHE A 11 11.91 1.82 4.92
C PHE A 11 10.82 1.03 5.61
N PHE A 12 9.79 1.73 6.08
CA PHE A 12 8.58 1.11 6.59
C PHE A 12 7.41 1.54 5.71
N ARG A 13 6.78 0.59 5.03
CA ARG A 13 5.57 0.83 4.24
C ARG A 13 4.37 0.78 5.17
N SER A 14 3.53 1.81 5.11
CA SER A 14 2.30 1.85 5.90
C SER A 14 1.29 0.77 5.49
N ILE A 15 0.20 0.69 6.24
CA ILE A 15 -0.77 -0.39 6.13
C ILE A 15 -1.51 -0.36 4.79
N SER A 16 -1.68 -1.54 4.20
CA SER A 16 -2.61 -1.78 3.10
C SER A 16 -3.98 -2.10 3.69
N PRO A 17 -4.95 -1.16 3.65
CA PRO A 17 -6.27 -1.37 4.23
C PRO A 17 -6.97 -2.52 3.50
N LYS A 18 -7.70 -3.33 4.26
CA LYS A 18 -8.48 -4.45 3.75
C LYS A 18 -9.93 -4.25 4.15
N ARG A 19 -10.84 -4.45 3.20
CA ARG A 19 -12.29 -4.50 3.47
C ARG A 19 -12.83 -5.88 3.17
N LYS A 20 -13.17 -6.64 4.21
CA LYS A 20 -13.85 -7.93 4.07
C LYS A 20 -15.37 -7.71 4.04
N GLY A 21 -16.07 -8.36 3.13
CA GLY A 21 -17.52 -8.58 3.25
C GLY A 21 -18.44 -7.43 2.83
N GLU A 22 -17.97 -6.40 2.12
CA GLU A 22 -18.83 -5.27 1.69
C GLU A 22 -18.97 -5.15 0.17
N MET A 23 -18.52 -6.15 -0.61
CA MET A 23 -18.37 -6.05 -2.07
C MET A 23 -17.67 -4.74 -2.51
N TRP A 24 -16.85 -4.14 -1.64
CA TRP A 24 -16.41 -2.75 -1.77
C TRP A 24 -15.62 -2.48 -3.06
N CYS A 25 -14.79 -3.46 -3.46
CA CYS A 25 -14.03 -3.44 -4.70
C CYS A 25 -14.76 -4.11 -5.89
N TYR A 26 -15.93 -4.70 -5.67
CA TYR A 26 -16.64 -5.42 -6.72
C TYR A 26 -17.17 -4.48 -7.80
N ASN A 27 -16.90 -4.85 -9.06
CA ASN A 27 -17.31 -4.09 -10.23
C ASN A 27 -16.90 -2.59 -10.18
N ARG A 28 -15.77 -2.30 -9.52
CA ARG A 28 -15.18 -0.97 -9.48
C ARG A 28 -14.07 -0.90 -10.51
N THR A 29 -14.19 0.05 -11.44
CA THR A 29 -13.24 0.26 -12.53
C THR A 29 -12.55 1.62 -12.45
N GLN A 30 -12.95 2.44 -11.48
CA GLN A 30 -12.39 3.77 -11.25
C GLN A 30 -12.07 3.98 -9.77
N PRO A 31 -11.02 4.76 -9.48
CA PRO A 31 -10.72 5.16 -8.12
C PRO A 31 -11.86 5.99 -7.54
N ILE A 32 -11.85 6.13 -6.23
CA ILE A 32 -12.72 7.08 -5.55
C ILE A 32 -12.21 8.48 -5.93
N MET A 33 -13.10 9.31 -6.47
CA MET A 33 -12.78 10.68 -6.90
C MET A 33 -13.24 11.73 -5.88
N ASP A 34 -13.98 11.32 -4.85
CA ASP A 34 -14.45 12.20 -3.78
C ASP A 34 -13.32 12.56 -2.83
N GLU A 35 -12.88 13.82 -2.86
CA GLU A 35 -11.84 14.33 -1.96
C GLU A 35 -12.26 14.28 -0.48
N TYR A 36 -13.56 14.37 -0.20
CA TYR A 36 -14.15 14.28 1.13
C TYR A 36 -14.39 12.84 1.58
N TYR A 37 -13.89 11.86 0.83
CA TYR A 37 -13.95 10.46 1.24
C TYR A 37 -13.22 10.26 2.58
N ALA A 38 -14.02 10.29 3.65
CA ALA A 38 -13.57 10.36 5.03
C ALA A 38 -13.45 8.99 5.69
N TYR A 39 -13.52 7.89 4.92
CA TYR A 39 -13.25 6.58 5.50
C TYR A 39 -11.77 6.49 5.82
N ALA A 40 -11.43 6.69 7.08
CA ALA A 40 -10.11 6.47 7.62
C ALA A 40 -10.02 5.02 8.09
N PHE A 41 -9.07 4.27 7.53
CA PHE A 41 -8.49 3.12 8.18
C PHE A 41 -8.27 3.43 9.67
N PRO A 42 -8.49 2.48 10.60
CA PRO A 42 -8.44 2.78 12.03
C PRO A 42 -7.20 3.57 12.41
N MET A 43 -7.41 4.86 12.69
CA MET A 43 -6.38 5.82 13.09
C MET A 43 -5.46 5.29 14.21
N PRO A 44 -5.95 4.51 15.21
CA PRO A 44 -5.09 4.03 16.28
C PRO A 44 -3.87 3.23 15.81
N VAL A 45 -3.98 2.44 14.74
CA VAL A 45 -2.85 1.63 14.28
C VAL A 45 -1.82 2.50 13.55
N GLN A 46 -2.27 3.47 12.77
CA GLN A 46 -1.37 4.41 12.10
C GLN A 46 -0.60 5.24 13.13
N GLU A 47 -1.29 5.79 14.13
CA GLU A 47 -0.67 6.56 15.22
C GLU A 47 0.35 5.74 16.01
N ILE A 48 0.04 4.46 16.29
CA ILE A 48 0.99 3.55 16.96
C ILE A 48 2.25 3.35 16.12
N VAL A 49 2.11 3.12 14.81
CA VAL A 49 3.24 2.94 13.89
C VAL A 49 4.10 4.20 13.84
N GLU A 50 3.48 5.37 13.66
CA GLU A 50 4.18 6.66 13.60
C GLU A 50 4.93 6.96 14.91
N ARG A 51 4.29 6.69 16.06
CA ARG A 51 4.93 6.84 17.38
C ARG A 51 6.12 5.90 17.55
N ILE A 52 6.01 4.63 17.16
CA ILE A 52 7.10 3.67 17.27
C ILE A 52 8.27 4.10 16.39
N ILE A 53 8.00 4.43 15.12
CA ILE A 53 9.02 4.89 14.17
C ILE A 53 9.74 6.13 14.69
N GLY A 54 9.01 7.10 15.26
CA GLY A 54 9.59 8.31 15.85
C GLY A 54 10.50 8.04 17.05
N GLY A 55 10.33 6.92 17.75
CA GLY A 55 11.16 6.51 18.89
C GLY A 55 12.33 5.57 18.54
N MET A 56 12.51 5.18 17.27
CA MET A 56 13.55 4.23 16.89
C MET A 56 14.94 4.87 16.84
N LYS A 57 15.95 4.17 17.38
CA LYS A 57 17.36 4.59 17.29
C LYS A 57 17.90 4.54 15.86
N THR A 58 17.45 3.56 15.08
CA THR A 58 17.79 3.47 13.65
C THR A 58 16.80 4.32 12.86
N PRO A 59 17.27 5.28 12.04
CA PRO A 59 16.37 6.07 11.20
C PRO A 59 15.56 5.17 10.26
N VAL A 60 14.24 5.32 10.30
CA VAL A 60 13.31 4.62 9.41
C VAL A 60 12.54 5.64 8.60
N ARG A 61 12.53 5.47 7.27
CA ARG A 61 11.70 6.27 6.39
C ARG A 61 10.32 5.66 6.28
N TYR A 62 9.34 6.39 6.79
CA TYR A 62 7.97 5.99 6.73
C TYR A 62 7.35 6.35 5.38
N LEU A 63 6.98 5.35 4.60
CA LEU A 63 6.24 5.50 3.35
C LEU A 63 4.76 5.41 3.66
N ASN A 64 4.16 6.56 4.01
CA ASN A 64 2.73 6.66 4.28
C ASN A 64 1.93 6.65 2.97
N ILE A 65 1.46 5.46 2.61
CA ILE A 65 0.65 5.22 1.42
C ILE A 65 -0.78 4.80 1.77
N THR A 66 -1.15 4.69 3.04
CA THR A 66 -2.43 4.10 3.47
C THR A 66 -3.61 4.83 2.83
N LYS A 67 -3.61 6.17 2.93
CA LYS A 67 -4.64 7.01 2.29
C LYS A 67 -4.70 6.80 0.77
N LEU A 68 -3.55 6.80 0.09
CA LEU A 68 -3.48 6.52 -1.36
C LEU A 68 -4.15 5.18 -1.71
N LEU A 69 -3.92 4.13 -0.91
CA LEU A 69 -4.48 2.81 -1.17
C LEU A 69 -6.01 2.76 -0.97
N GLU A 70 -6.56 3.57 -0.06
CA GLU A 70 -8.01 3.62 0.18
C GLU A 70 -8.81 4.14 -1.01
N TYR A 71 -8.25 5.08 -1.77
CA TYR A 71 -8.91 5.58 -2.99
C TYR A 71 -8.94 4.54 -4.10
N ARG A 72 -8.15 3.47 -4.01
CA ARG A 72 -7.86 2.56 -5.13
C ARG A 72 -8.63 1.26 -5.08
N ARG A 73 -9.91 1.33 -4.72
CA ARG A 73 -10.82 0.17 -4.72
C ARG A 73 -10.92 -0.54 -6.08
N ASP A 74 -10.61 0.17 -7.17
CA ASP A 74 -10.55 -0.34 -8.55
C ASP A 74 -9.37 -1.29 -8.81
N ALA A 75 -8.34 -1.25 -7.98
CA ALA A 75 -7.08 -1.96 -8.23
C ALA A 75 -7.04 -3.38 -7.62
N HIS A 76 -8.15 -3.86 -7.07
CA HIS A 76 -8.24 -5.19 -6.48
C HIS A 76 -8.64 -6.26 -7.53
N PRO A 77 -8.21 -7.52 -7.35
CA PRO A 77 -8.64 -8.63 -8.20
C PRO A 77 -10.13 -8.91 -8.12
N ALA A 78 -10.79 -8.59 -7.00
CA ALA A 78 -12.19 -8.92 -6.76
C ALA A 78 -12.47 -10.42 -7.02
N ILE A 79 -13.26 -10.74 -8.05
CA ILE A 79 -13.58 -12.12 -8.45
C ILE A 79 -12.50 -12.80 -9.29
N TYR A 80 -11.54 -12.05 -9.81
CA TYR A 80 -10.48 -12.55 -10.68
C TYR A 80 -9.29 -13.13 -9.89
N ALA A 81 -9.39 -13.19 -8.56
CA ALA A 81 -8.42 -13.89 -7.73
C ALA A 81 -8.49 -15.41 -7.93
N ARG A 82 -7.33 -16.07 -7.79
CA ARG A 82 -7.25 -17.54 -7.77
C ARG A 82 -7.22 -18.04 -6.34
N LYS A 83 -8.03 -19.05 -6.02
CA LYS A 83 -7.92 -19.82 -4.78
C LYS A 83 -7.60 -21.26 -5.16
N GLN A 84 -6.48 -21.81 -4.64
CA GLN A 84 -6.07 -23.19 -4.91
C GLN A 84 -5.96 -23.53 -6.41
N GLN A 85 -5.32 -22.66 -7.20
CA GLN A 85 -5.12 -22.80 -8.66
C GLN A 85 -6.39 -22.83 -9.53
N LYS A 86 -7.59 -22.84 -8.94
CA LYS A 86 -8.83 -22.59 -9.65
C LYS A 86 -9.11 -21.10 -9.65
N LEU A 87 -9.45 -20.56 -10.82
CA LEU A 87 -10.08 -19.26 -10.89
C LEU A 87 -11.40 -19.35 -10.11
N LEU A 88 -11.73 -18.30 -9.34
CA LEU A 88 -13.07 -18.14 -8.75
C LEU A 88 -14.06 -17.76 -9.87
N ILE A 89 -14.16 -18.59 -10.92
CA ILE A 89 -15.15 -18.43 -11.99
C ILE A 89 -16.53 -18.81 -11.43
N ALA A 90 -17.56 -18.27 -12.08
CA ALA A 90 -19.00 -18.23 -11.74
C ALA A 90 -19.63 -19.38 -10.94
N GLU A 91 -19.05 -20.59 -10.93
CA GLU A 91 -19.56 -21.74 -10.17
C GLU A 91 -19.57 -21.51 -8.64
N LEU A 92 -18.66 -20.68 -8.10
CA LEU A 92 -18.67 -20.33 -6.66
C LEU A 92 -19.57 -19.13 -6.31
N GLN A 93 -20.07 -18.39 -7.30
CA GLN A 93 -20.95 -17.23 -7.08
C GLN A 93 -22.35 -17.62 -6.61
N GLN A 94 -22.82 -18.83 -6.95
CA GLN A 94 -24.17 -19.31 -6.61
C GLN A 94 -24.36 -19.56 -5.11
N LEU A 95 -23.26 -19.78 -4.36
CA LEU A 95 -23.34 -20.23 -2.98
C LEU A 95 -23.09 -19.11 -1.97
N GLN A 96 -22.11 -18.21 -2.18
CA GLN A 96 -21.90 -17.02 -1.33
C GLN A 96 -21.07 -15.91 -2.05
N PRO A 97 -21.71 -14.88 -2.63
CA PRO A 97 -21.02 -13.86 -3.40
C PRO A 97 -20.05 -12.99 -2.57
N GLU A 98 -20.35 -12.71 -1.29
CA GLU A 98 -19.53 -11.80 -0.49
C GLU A 98 -18.25 -12.43 0.09
N SER A 99 -18.24 -13.74 0.32
CA SER A 99 -17.11 -14.45 0.95
C SER A 99 -15.97 -14.81 -0.02
N HIS A 100 -16.19 -14.60 -1.32
CA HIS A 100 -15.25 -14.96 -2.38
C HIS A 100 -14.59 -13.77 -3.08
N ILE A 101 -14.91 -12.53 -2.70
CA ILE A 101 -14.34 -11.34 -3.34
C ILE A 101 -13.03 -10.96 -2.64
N ASP A 102 -11.94 -10.94 -3.40
CA ASP A 102 -10.64 -10.52 -2.92
C ASP A 102 -10.46 -9.00 -3.04
N CYS A 103 -10.80 -8.29 -1.97
CA CYS A 103 -10.45 -6.87 -1.77
C CYS A 103 -9.24 -6.70 -0.81
N SER A 104 -8.35 -7.69 -0.77
CA SER A 104 -7.17 -7.70 0.14
C SER A 104 -5.86 -7.61 -0.62
N HIS A 105 -5.81 -8.24 -1.78
CA HIS A 105 -4.66 -8.22 -2.68
C HIS A 105 -4.85 -7.21 -3.80
N TRP A 106 -3.80 -6.99 -4.58
CA TRP A 106 -3.79 -6.00 -5.64
C TRP A 106 -3.48 -6.68 -6.98
N CYS A 107 -4.10 -6.21 -8.05
CA CYS A 107 -3.76 -6.61 -9.40
C CYS A 107 -2.33 -6.19 -9.76
N LEU A 108 -1.69 -6.95 -10.64
CA LEU A 108 -0.43 -6.61 -11.30
C LEU A 108 -0.64 -6.70 -12.83
N PRO A 109 -0.21 -5.68 -13.62
CA PRO A 109 0.28 -4.37 -13.16
C PRO A 109 -0.80 -3.59 -12.40
N GLY A 110 -0.40 -2.68 -11.51
CA GLY A 110 -1.37 -1.94 -10.69
C GLY A 110 -0.79 -1.14 -9.53
N LEU A 111 -1.54 -1.08 -8.44
CA LEU A 111 -1.21 -0.26 -7.29
C LEU A 111 0.16 -0.56 -6.66
N PRO A 112 0.63 -1.82 -6.63
CA PRO A 112 1.98 -2.12 -6.17
C PRO A 112 3.10 -1.45 -6.97
N ASP A 113 2.86 -1.14 -8.24
CA ASP A 113 3.86 -0.42 -9.04
C ASP A 113 4.02 1.02 -8.54
N THR A 114 2.96 1.62 -8.00
CA THR A 114 2.98 2.98 -7.45
C THR A 114 3.82 3.04 -6.17
N TRP A 115 3.61 2.13 -5.21
CA TRP A 115 4.43 2.13 -3.99
C TRP A 115 5.91 1.78 -4.29
N ASN A 116 6.18 1.04 -5.36
CA ASN A 116 7.54 0.72 -5.79
C ASN A 116 8.22 1.96 -6.40
N LYS A 117 7.48 2.77 -7.16
CA LYS A 117 7.97 4.07 -7.65
C LYS A 117 8.27 5.03 -6.51
N LEU A 118 7.41 5.08 -5.47
CA LEU A 118 7.66 5.90 -4.28
C LEU A 118 8.90 5.43 -3.52
N LEU A 119 9.07 4.12 -3.34
CA LEU A 119 10.28 3.55 -2.75
C LEU A 119 11.53 3.88 -3.59
N TYR A 120 11.45 3.71 -4.91
CA TYR A 120 12.56 4.04 -5.81
C TYR A 120 12.94 5.52 -5.72
N ALA A 121 11.95 6.43 -5.80
CA ALA A 121 12.16 7.87 -5.63
C ALA A 121 12.83 8.17 -4.28
N ALA A 122 12.36 7.51 -3.21
CA ALA A 122 12.95 7.67 -1.89
C ALA A 122 14.43 7.27 -1.86
N ILE A 123 14.78 6.11 -2.43
CA ILE A 123 16.17 5.63 -2.50
C ILE A 123 17.07 6.60 -3.26
N ILE A 124 16.62 7.10 -4.41
CA ILE A 124 17.47 7.97 -5.25
C ILE A 124 17.64 9.38 -4.67
N SER A 125 16.63 9.91 -3.96
CA SER A 125 16.73 11.22 -3.29
C SER A 125 17.81 11.26 -2.20
N GLU A 126 18.19 10.12 -1.62
CA GLU A 126 19.29 10.04 -0.64
C GLU A 126 20.66 9.78 -1.27
N SER A 127 20.69 9.34 -2.52
CA SER A 127 21.93 9.13 -3.26
C SER A 127 22.45 10.40 -3.96
N ALA A 128 21.64 11.47 -3.97
CA ALA A 128 22.06 12.78 -4.43
C ALA A 128 22.94 13.45 -3.37
N PRO A 129 24.12 13.99 -3.72
CA PRO A 129 24.88 14.84 -2.80
C PRO A 129 24.03 16.08 -2.45
N ASP A 130 24.01 16.46 -1.17
CA ASP A 130 23.39 17.71 -0.70
C ASP A 130 24.03 18.91 -1.42
N ILE A 131 23.32 19.53 -2.35
CA ILE A 131 23.78 20.75 -3.06
C ILE A 131 23.66 21.99 -2.15
N THR A 132 23.08 21.85 -0.96
CA THR A 132 22.74 22.97 -0.06
C THR A 132 23.79 23.35 0.98
N THR A 133 24.95 22.67 1.03
CA THR A 133 26.07 23.03 1.94
C THR A 133 27.22 23.79 1.27
N SER A 134 26.98 24.41 0.11
CA SER A 134 27.97 25.24 -0.58
C SER A 134 27.39 26.59 -1.04
N ILE A 135 26.88 27.38 -0.08
CA ILE A 135 26.84 28.86 -0.14
C ILE A 135 27.14 29.38 1.26
#